data_AF-A0A451AQQ1-F1
#
_entry.id   AF-A0A451AQQ1-F1
#
_cell.length_a   1.000
_cell.length_b   1.000
_cell.length_c   1.000
_cell.angle_alpha   90.00
_cell.angle_beta   90.00
_cell.angle_gamma   90.00
#
_symmetry.space_group_name_H-M   'P 1'
#
loop_
_entity.id
_entity.type
_entity.pdbx_description
1 polymer ?
#
loop_
_entity_poly.entity_id
_entity_poly.type
_entity_poly.pdbx_seq_one_letter_code
_entity_poly.pdbx_strand_id
1 'polypeptide(L)'
;MWGTVSKIIGGAAPVLGGLLGGPVGARIGGMVASAIGAENTPEAIEQKLADNPELLAKLKALEIEKASELQSLTLNVEMQRAAQETARISEVNQTMRAELVSKDKFNSRWRAFMGYGVSLETMSLVLALIWMMVTDPAGIANLSFVMEHIAWIVSVQLAVVGVAVKKRSDDKALAAGAQKPGLLAGVMQRLAP
;
A
#
# COMPACT_ATOMS: atom_id res chain seq x y z
N MET A 1 13.02 21.93 -4.45
CA MET A 1 13.98 23.05 -4.53
C MET A 1 13.66 24.23 -3.61
N TRP A 2 12.47 24.30 -2.97
CA TRP A 2 12.12 25.38 -2.02
C TRP A 2 12.40 25.09 -0.54
N GLY A 3 12.92 23.89 -0.22
CA GLY A 3 12.98 23.38 1.15
C GLY A 3 13.99 24.06 2.08
N THR A 4 15.00 24.72 1.51
CA THR A 4 16.02 25.46 2.28
C THR A 4 15.52 26.87 2.57
N VAL A 5 15.08 27.61 1.54
CA VAL A 5 14.30 28.85 1.66
C VAL A 5 13.16 28.74 2.68
N SER A 6 12.34 27.69 2.60
CA SER A 6 11.17 27.52 3.47
C SER A 6 11.54 27.35 4.94
N LYS A 7 12.70 26.74 5.24
CA LYS A 7 13.20 26.60 6.61
C LYS A 7 13.71 27.93 7.16
N ILE A 8 14.42 28.70 6.33
CA ILE A 8 14.95 30.02 6.71
C ILE A 8 13.79 30.98 6.97
N ILE A 9 12.83 31.07 6.04
CA ILE A 9 11.65 31.91 6.17
C ILE A 9 10.75 31.40 7.30
N GLY A 10 10.58 30.09 7.44
CA GLY A 10 9.75 29.47 8.48
C GLY A 10 10.20 29.77 9.91
N GLY A 11 11.47 30.14 10.12
CA GLY A 11 11.96 30.61 11.42
C GLY A 11 11.45 32.00 11.82
N ALA A 12 11.15 32.87 10.85
CA ALA A 12 10.69 34.26 11.07
C ALA A 12 9.20 34.47 10.76
N ALA A 13 8.69 33.75 9.76
CA ALA A 13 7.35 33.83 9.18
C ALA A 13 6.83 32.39 8.94
N PRO A 14 6.24 31.74 9.97
CA PRO A 14 5.85 30.33 9.93
C PRO A 14 4.82 29.98 8.85
N VAL A 15 3.83 30.85 8.62
CA VAL A 15 2.75 30.57 7.65
C VAL A 15 3.28 30.69 6.23
N LEU A 16 4.09 31.71 5.95
CA LEU A 16 4.76 31.85 4.64
C LEU A 16 5.73 30.69 4.39
N GLY A 17 6.53 30.29 5.39
CA GLY A 17 7.44 29.15 5.27
C GLY A 17 6.72 27.83 5.00
N GLY A 18 5.62 27.57 5.71
CA GLY A 18 4.80 26.37 5.52
C GLY A 18 4.15 26.29 4.13
N LEU A 19 3.61 27.40 3.64
CA LEU A 19 3.00 27.46 2.31
C LEU A 19 4.05 27.43 1.18
N LEU A 20 5.23 28.04 1.40
CA LEU A 20 6.35 28.03 0.46
C LEU A 20 6.98 26.62 0.31
N GLY A 21 6.98 25.82 1.37
CA GLY A 21 7.33 24.40 1.33
C GLY A 21 6.21 23.48 0.81
N GLY A 22 5.02 24.01 0.58
CA GLY A 22 3.82 23.27 0.19
C GLY A 22 3.56 23.22 -1.32
N PRO A 23 2.43 22.62 -1.75
CA PRO A 23 2.05 22.49 -3.17
C PRO A 23 1.80 23.84 -3.86
N VAL A 24 1.61 24.91 -3.10
CA VAL A 24 1.46 26.29 -3.60
C VAL A 24 2.77 27.09 -3.51
N GLY A 25 3.89 26.42 -3.24
CA GLY A 25 5.16 27.06 -2.93
C GLY A 25 5.72 27.98 -4.02
N ALA A 26 5.49 27.67 -5.29
CA ALA A 26 5.89 28.52 -6.41
C ALA A 26 5.13 29.86 -6.45
N ARG A 27 3.84 29.88 -6.01
CA ARG A 27 3.05 31.11 -5.92
C ARG A 27 3.50 31.98 -4.75
N ILE A 28 3.74 31.37 -3.59
CA ILE A 28 4.26 32.08 -2.41
C ILE A 28 5.70 32.56 -2.65
N GLY A 29 6.52 31.78 -3.35
CA GLY A 29 7.86 32.18 -3.79
C GLY A 29 7.85 33.47 -4.60
N GLY A 30 6.88 33.63 -5.52
CA GLY A 30 6.72 34.87 -6.28
C GLY A 30 6.28 36.08 -5.44
N MET A 31 5.43 35.85 -4.43
CA MET A 31 5.00 36.90 -3.49
C MET A 31 6.16 37.35 -2.60
N VAL A 32 6.95 36.39 -2.09
CA VAL A 32 8.17 36.64 -1.31
C VAL A 32 9.21 37.37 -2.15
N ALA A 33 9.48 36.89 -3.38
CA ALA A 33 10.42 37.51 -4.31
C ALA A 33 10.04 38.96 -4.62
N SER A 34 8.76 39.23 -4.85
CA SER A 34 8.25 40.59 -5.11
C SER A 34 8.40 41.50 -3.89
N ALA A 35 8.16 40.99 -2.68
CA ALA A 35 8.26 41.76 -1.45
C ALA A 35 9.71 42.14 -1.09
N ILE A 36 10.68 41.29 -1.40
CA ILE A 36 12.11 41.55 -1.15
C ILE A 36 12.86 42.07 -2.39
N GLY A 37 12.19 42.14 -3.55
CA GLY A 37 12.76 42.53 -4.85
C GLY A 37 13.79 41.54 -5.40
N ALA A 38 13.69 40.26 -5.07
CA ALA A 38 14.56 39.20 -5.63
C ALA A 38 13.96 38.64 -6.92
N GLU A 39 14.76 37.92 -7.69
CA GLU A 39 14.22 37.05 -8.74
C GLU A 39 13.39 35.91 -8.10
N ASN A 40 12.35 35.45 -8.80
CA ASN A 40 11.49 34.37 -8.33
C ASN A 40 12.15 32.99 -8.50
N THR A 41 13.34 32.83 -7.94
CA THR A 41 14.12 31.60 -7.88
C THR A 41 14.52 31.33 -6.43
N PRO A 42 14.51 30.07 -5.97
CA PRO A 42 14.94 29.72 -4.62
C PRO A 42 16.34 30.27 -4.30
N GLU A 43 17.25 30.19 -5.27
CA GLU A 43 18.65 30.56 -5.13
C GLU A 43 18.82 32.08 -4.96
N ALA A 44 18.11 32.89 -5.75
CA ALA A 44 18.18 34.35 -5.63
C ALA A 44 17.56 34.87 -4.33
N ILE A 45 16.50 34.20 -3.84
CA ILE A 45 15.89 34.54 -2.55
C ILE A 45 16.83 34.18 -1.41
N GLU A 46 17.48 33.02 -1.45
CA GLU A 46 18.47 32.62 -0.43
C GLU A 46 19.64 33.57 -0.39
N GLN A 47 20.22 33.90 -1.54
CA GLN A 47 21.34 34.83 -1.64
C GLN A 47 20.96 36.20 -1.09
N LYS A 48 19.77 36.71 -1.44
CA LYS A 48 19.32 38.03 -0.97
C LYS A 48 19.02 38.06 0.52
N LEU A 49 18.51 36.95 1.09
CA LEU A 49 18.32 36.79 2.53
C LEU A 49 19.64 36.63 3.28
N ALA A 50 20.65 35.98 2.67
CA ALA A 50 21.99 35.86 3.23
C ALA A 50 22.70 37.22 3.27
N ASP A 51 22.58 38.01 2.20
CA ASP A 51 23.17 39.35 2.12
C ASP A 51 22.47 40.35 3.03
N ASN A 52 21.15 40.21 3.26
CA ASN A 52 20.37 41.13 4.08
C ASN A 52 19.39 40.38 5.01
N PRO A 53 19.83 39.97 6.21
CA PRO A 53 18.98 39.28 7.19
C PRO A 53 17.76 40.11 7.64
N GLU A 54 17.83 41.45 7.51
CA GLU A 54 16.74 42.35 7.86
C GLU A 54 15.49 42.19 6.98
N LEU A 55 15.64 41.59 5.78
CA LEU A 55 14.52 41.27 4.91
C LEU A 55 13.57 40.24 5.54
N LEU A 56 14.04 39.43 6.51
CA LEU A 56 13.19 38.53 7.28
C LEU A 56 12.16 39.29 8.13
N ALA A 57 12.50 40.47 8.64
CA ALA A 57 11.56 41.32 9.38
C ALA A 57 10.47 41.87 8.45
N LYS A 58 10.82 42.20 7.20
CA LYS A 58 9.84 42.60 6.18
C LYS A 58 8.91 41.45 5.80
N LEU A 59 9.42 40.23 5.67
CA LEU A 59 8.61 39.04 5.41
C LEU A 59 7.67 38.72 6.58
N LYS A 60 8.12 38.90 7.83
CA LYS A 60 7.25 38.78 9.00
C LYS A 60 6.15 39.85 9.01
N ALA A 61 6.47 41.09 8.66
CA ALA A 61 5.46 42.15 8.51
C ALA A 61 4.44 41.82 7.41
N LEU A 62 4.90 41.26 6.29
CA LEU A 62 4.04 40.80 5.19
C LEU A 62 3.10 39.67 5.64
N GLU A 63 3.60 38.70 6.43
CA GLU A 63 2.76 37.63 6.99
C GLU A 63 1.66 38.20 7.89
N ILE A 64 1.97 39.22 8.70
CA ILE A 64 1.00 39.89 9.57
C ILE A 64 -0.02 40.66 8.74
N GLU A 65 0.43 41.40 7.73
CA GLU A 65 -0.44 42.19 6.84
C GLU A 65 -1.40 41.29 6.04
N LYS A 66 -0.91 40.14 5.59
CA LYS A 66 -1.66 39.19 4.74
C LYS A 66 -2.15 37.95 5.50
N ALA A 67 -2.23 38.02 6.83
CA ALA A 67 -2.56 36.87 7.66
C ALA A 67 -3.89 36.21 7.26
N SER A 68 -4.93 36.99 6.99
CA SER A 68 -6.25 36.49 6.58
C SER A 68 -6.22 35.79 5.22
N GLU A 69 -5.49 36.37 4.25
CA GLU A 69 -5.33 35.80 2.91
C GLU A 69 -4.54 34.49 2.97
N LEU A 70 -3.43 34.46 3.71
CA LEU A 70 -2.60 33.27 3.89
C LEU A 70 -3.35 32.16 4.64
N GLN A 71 -4.19 32.52 5.62
CA GLN A 71 -5.05 31.57 6.32
C GLN A 71 -6.09 30.97 5.37
N SER A 72 -6.73 31.80 4.53
CA SER A 72 -7.67 31.31 3.51
C SER A 72 -6.99 30.38 2.50
N LEU A 73 -5.76 30.68 2.10
CA LEU A 73 -4.98 29.86 1.19
C LEU A 73 -4.62 28.51 1.81
N THR A 74 -4.26 28.51 3.10
CA THR A 74 -3.97 27.29 3.87
C THR A 74 -5.19 26.38 3.92
N LEU A 75 -6.34 26.93 4.30
CA LEU A 75 -7.61 26.20 4.36
C LEU A 75 -8.00 25.62 3.00
N ASN A 76 -7.83 26.39 1.92
CA ASN A 76 -8.10 25.91 0.56
C ASN A 76 -7.19 24.74 0.16
N VAL A 77 -5.91 24.78 0.51
CA VAL A 77 -4.96 23.68 0.25
C VAL A 77 -5.35 22.43 1.03
N GLU A 78 -5.74 22.58 2.30
CA GLU A 78 -6.20 21.47 3.13
C GLU A 78 -7.50 20.85 2.60
N MET A 79 -8.47 21.67 2.22
CA MET A 79 -9.71 21.19 1.59
C MET A 79 -9.44 20.44 0.29
N GLN A 80 -8.52 20.94 -0.55
CA GLN A 80 -8.13 20.25 -1.79
C GLN A 80 -7.48 18.89 -1.51
N ARG A 81 -6.62 18.81 -0.49
CA ARG A 81 -6.01 17.53 -0.07
C ARG A 81 -7.07 16.56 0.43
N ALA A 82 -7.96 17.00 1.31
CA ALA A 82 -9.05 16.16 1.83
C ALA A 82 -9.98 15.66 0.70
N ALA A 83 -10.28 16.51 -0.29
CA ALA A 83 -11.05 16.13 -1.45
C ALA A 83 -10.33 15.09 -2.33
N GLN A 84 -9.02 15.25 -2.56
CA GLN A 84 -8.22 14.27 -3.30
C GLN A 84 -8.14 12.92 -2.58
N GLU A 85 -7.93 12.93 -1.26
CA GLU A 85 -7.93 11.71 -0.46
C GLU A 85 -9.30 11.01 -0.50
N THR A 86 -10.38 11.77 -0.39
CA THR A 86 -11.74 11.25 -0.49
C THR A 86 -12.00 10.65 -1.88
N ALA A 87 -11.57 11.32 -2.94
CA ALA A 87 -11.69 10.81 -4.32
C ALA A 87 -10.91 9.51 -4.50
N ARG A 88 -9.66 9.45 -4.02
CA ARG A 88 -8.83 8.25 -4.07
C ARG A 88 -9.46 7.09 -3.30
N ILE A 89 -9.95 7.33 -2.09
CA ILE A 89 -10.62 6.29 -1.28
C ILE A 89 -11.91 5.82 -1.97
N SER A 90 -12.69 6.74 -2.54
CA SER A 90 -13.90 6.43 -3.30
C SER A 90 -13.57 5.54 -4.52
N GLU A 91 -12.55 5.89 -5.29
CA GLU A 91 -12.11 5.11 -6.45
C GLU A 91 -11.65 3.70 -6.05
N VAL A 92 -10.84 3.58 -4.99
CA VAL A 92 -10.43 2.28 -4.43
C VAL A 92 -11.64 1.46 -3.96
N ASN A 93 -12.62 2.11 -3.33
CA ASN A 93 -13.84 1.44 -2.91
C ASN A 93 -14.70 1.00 -4.10
N GLN A 94 -14.72 1.76 -5.19
CA GLN A 94 -15.42 1.40 -6.42
C GLN A 94 -14.77 0.19 -7.09
N THR A 95 -13.43 0.17 -7.21
CA THR A 95 -12.71 -0.98 -7.78
C THR A 95 -12.88 -2.21 -6.89
N MET A 96 -12.81 -2.06 -5.57
CA MET A 96 -13.05 -3.16 -4.62
C MET A 96 -14.47 -3.73 -4.73
N ARG A 97 -15.50 -2.87 -4.86
CA ARG A 97 -16.89 -3.31 -5.08
C ARG A 97 -17.06 -3.98 -6.44
N ALA A 98 -16.42 -3.45 -7.49
CA ALA A 98 -16.44 -4.05 -8.82
C ALA A 98 -15.77 -5.43 -8.82
N GLU A 99 -14.65 -5.60 -8.10
CA GLU A 99 -14.00 -6.91 -7.90
C GLU A 99 -14.89 -7.87 -7.12
N LEU A 100 -15.55 -7.41 -6.05
CA LEU A 100 -16.43 -8.23 -5.23
C LEU A 100 -17.66 -8.73 -6.01
N VAL A 101 -18.18 -7.92 -6.94
CA VAL A 101 -19.30 -8.27 -7.82
C VAL A 101 -18.83 -9.03 -9.07
N SER A 102 -17.54 -8.98 -9.40
CA SER A 102 -16.97 -9.70 -10.54
C SER A 102 -17.15 -11.21 -10.37
N LYS A 103 -18.06 -11.79 -11.14
CA LYS A 103 -18.31 -13.23 -11.23
C LYS A 103 -17.30 -13.89 -12.19
N ASP A 104 -16.01 -13.62 -12.02
CA ASP A 104 -15.01 -14.20 -12.90
C ASP A 104 -14.89 -15.72 -12.64
N LYS A 105 -15.55 -16.48 -13.52
CA LYS A 105 -15.59 -17.94 -13.49
C LYS A 105 -14.20 -18.52 -13.75
N PHE A 106 -13.30 -17.81 -14.45
CA PHE A 106 -11.98 -18.33 -14.76
C PHE A 106 -11.10 -18.38 -13.50
N ASN A 107 -10.98 -17.26 -12.77
CA ASN A 107 -10.15 -17.19 -11.56
C ASN A 107 -10.70 -18.07 -10.42
N SER A 108 -12.03 -18.14 -10.26
CA SER A 108 -12.67 -19.01 -9.26
C SER A 108 -12.54 -20.50 -9.58
N ARG A 109 -12.60 -20.90 -10.87
CA ARG A 109 -12.44 -22.29 -11.29
C ARG A 109 -10.98 -22.71 -11.38
N TRP A 110 -10.04 -21.80 -11.65
CA TRP A 110 -8.60 -22.09 -11.64
C TRP A 110 -8.15 -22.70 -10.31
N ARG A 111 -8.64 -22.15 -9.20
CA ARG A 111 -8.36 -22.68 -7.84
C ARG A 111 -8.94 -24.08 -7.62
N ALA A 112 -10.12 -24.36 -8.15
CA ALA A 112 -10.74 -25.69 -8.06
C ALA A 112 -10.04 -26.70 -8.99
N PHE A 113 -9.62 -26.26 -10.18
CA PHE A 113 -8.87 -27.06 -11.14
C PHE A 113 -7.55 -27.58 -10.55
N MET A 114 -6.79 -26.73 -9.86
CA MET A 114 -5.58 -27.15 -9.16
C MET A 114 -5.87 -28.22 -8.10
N GLY A 115 -6.96 -28.09 -7.34
CA GLY A 115 -7.37 -29.10 -6.36
C GLY A 115 -7.69 -30.46 -7.00
N TYR A 116 -8.47 -30.46 -8.09
CA TYR A 116 -8.76 -31.68 -8.84
C TYR A 116 -7.50 -32.29 -9.48
N GLY A 117 -6.58 -31.46 -9.97
CA GLY A 117 -5.30 -31.90 -10.51
C GLY A 117 -4.49 -32.70 -9.50
N VAL A 118 -4.33 -32.17 -8.28
CA VAL A 118 -3.60 -32.87 -7.18
C VAL A 118 -4.29 -34.17 -6.80
N SER A 119 -5.62 -34.21 -6.74
CA SER A 119 -6.37 -35.44 -6.47
C SER A 119 -6.18 -36.50 -7.56
N LEU A 120 -6.22 -36.10 -8.83
CA LEU A 120 -5.99 -37.00 -9.96
C LEU A 120 -4.55 -37.52 -10.00
N GLU A 121 -3.57 -36.66 -9.73
CA GLU A 121 -2.15 -37.04 -9.63
C GLU A 121 -1.93 -38.04 -8.49
N THR A 122 -2.46 -37.75 -7.30
CA THR A 122 -2.35 -38.66 -6.15
C THR A 122 -2.99 -40.01 -6.45
N MET A 123 -4.15 -40.03 -7.09
CA MET A 123 -4.84 -41.27 -7.48
C MET A 123 -4.03 -42.05 -8.53
N SER A 124 -3.43 -41.36 -9.49
CA SER A 124 -2.57 -41.96 -10.51
C SER A 124 -1.31 -42.58 -9.89
N LEU A 125 -0.71 -41.91 -8.91
CA LEU A 125 0.48 -42.39 -8.19
C LEU A 125 0.16 -43.66 -7.37
N VAL A 126 -0.97 -43.68 -6.66
CA VAL A 126 -1.43 -44.86 -5.91
C VAL A 126 -1.69 -46.04 -6.85
N LEU A 127 -2.35 -45.80 -7.99
CA LEU A 127 -2.62 -46.85 -8.99
C LEU A 127 -1.32 -47.41 -9.60
N ALA A 128 -0.34 -46.55 -9.89
CA ALA A 128 0.96 -46.98 -10.39
C ALA A 128 1.73 -47.84 -9.38
N LEU A 129 1.67 -47.49 -8.09
CA LEU A 129 2.28 -48.29 -7.01
C LEU A 129 1.60 -49.66 -6.87
N ILE A 130 0.27 -49.71 -6.92
CA ILE A 130 -0.49 -50.97 -6.88
C ILE A 130 -0.13 -51.85 -8.09
N TRP A 131 -0.09 -51.26 -9.28
CA TRP A 131 0.26 -51.99 -10.51
C TRP A 131 1.67 -52.58 -10.43
N MET A 132 2.64 -51.78 -9.99
CA MET A 132 4.02 -52.22 -9.86
C MET A 132 4.20 -53.30 -8.77
N MET A 133 3.41 -53.24 -7.68
CA MET A 133 3.41 -54.30 -6.66
C MET A 133 2.96 -55.66 -7.21
N VAL A 134 2.14 -55.67 -8.26
CA VAL A 134 1.67 -56.90 -8.92
C VAL A 134 2.67 -57.39 -9.97
N THR A 135 3.32 -56.49 -10.71
CA THR A 135 4.18 -56.86 -11.85
C THR A 135 5.65 -57.09 -11.50
N ASP A 136 6.20 -56.33 -10.54
CA ASP A 136 7.59 -56.48 -10.10
C ASP A 136 7.73 -56.13 -8.61
N PRO A 137 7.46 -57.10 -7.72
CA PRO A 137 7.59 -56.91 -6.27
C PRO A 137 9.03 -56.61 -5.82
N ALA A 138 10.04 -57.03 -6.60
CA ALA A 138 11.45 -56.81 -6.28
C ALA A 138 11.87 -55.36 -6.56
N GLY A 139 11.28 -54.73 -7.59
CA GLY A 139 11.46 -53.32 -7.92
C GLY A 139 11.05 -52.34 -6.80
N ILE A 140 10.14 -52.75 -5.90
CA ILE A 140 9.71 -51.94 -4.74
C ILE A 140 10.89 -51.58 -3.83
N ALA A 141 11.86 -52.49 -3.66
CA ALA A 141 13.01 -52.26 -2.77
C ALA A 141 13.93 -51.13 -3.27
N ASN A 142 13.90 -50.82 -4.58
CA ASN A 142 14.72 -49.77 -5.20
C ASN A 142 14.03 -48.39 -5.21
N LEU A 143 12.78 -48.30 -4.74
CA LEU A 143 12.00 -47.06 -4.78
C LEU A 143 12.27 -46.08 -3.65
N SER A 144 13.02 -46.46 -2.62
CA SER A 144 13.25 -45.60 -1.44
C SER A 144 13.69 -44.18 -1.82
N PHE A 145 14.61 -44.04 -2.79
CA PHE A 145 15.07 -42.74 -3.28
C PHE A 145 13.97 -41.97 -4.03
N VAL A 146 13.16 -42.63 -4.86
CA VAL A 146 12.08 -42.00 -5.63
C VAL A 146 10.93 -41.60 -4.72
N MET A 147 10.60 -42.44 -3.73
CA MET A 147 9.54 -42.18 -2.75
C MET A 147 9.87 -41.00 -1.83
N GLU A 148 11.15 -40.81 -1.47
CA GLU A 148 11.59 -39.62 -0.72
C GLU A 148 11.35 -38.33 -1.51
N HIS A 149 11.68 -38.31 -2.80
CA HIS A 149 11.45 -37.16 -3.67
C HIS A 149 9.94 -36.90 -3.88
N ILE A 150 9.14 -37.96 -4.06
CA ILE A 150 7.68 -37.85 -4.15
C ILE A 150 7.10 -37.27 -2.86
N ALA A 151 7.56 -37.71 -1.68
CA ALA A 151 7.07 -37.21 -0.41
C ALA A 151 7.29 -35.70 -0.25
N TRP A 152 8.44 -35.18 -0.69
CA TRP A 152 8.71 -33.73 -0.70
C TRP A 152 7.75 -32.97 -1.63
N ILE A 153 7.56 -33.46 -2.85
CA ILE A 153 6.68 -32.83 -3.84
C ILE A 153 5.23 -32.79 -3.33
N VAL A 154 4.72 -33.91 -2.83
CA VAL A 154 3.34 -34.03 -2.30
C VAL A 154 3.15 -33.12 -1.09
N SER A 155 4.14 -33.01 -0.19
CA SER A 155 4.05 -32.15 0.98
C SER A 155 3.89 -30.68 0.61
N VAL A 156 4.66 -30.19 -0.36
CA VAL A 156 4.53 -28.82 -0.89
C VAL A 156 3.17 -28.63 -1.56
N GLN A 157 2.72 -29.62 -2.33
CA GLN A 157 1.43 -29.57 -3.03
C GLN A 157 0.25 -29.48 -2.06
N LEU A 158 0.23 -30.31 -1.01
CA LEU A 158 -0.80 -30.28 0.03
C LEU A 158 -0.78 -28.98 0.84
N ALA A 159 0.39 -28.41 1.09
CA ALA A 159 0.49 -27.10 1.74
C ALA A 159 -0.18 -25.99 0.90
N VAL A 160 0.08 -25.97 -0.41
CA VAL A 160 -0.53 -25.00 -1.34
C VAL A 160 -2.05 -25.20 -1.42
N VAL A 161 -2.53 -26.43 -1.56
CA VAL A 161 -3.97 -26.75 -1.58
C VAL A 161 -4.62 -26.39 -0.24
N GLY A 162 -3.96 -26.67 0.89
CA GLY A 162 -4.43 -26.32 2.23
C GLY A 162 -4.67 -24.82 2.39
N VAL A 163 -3.73 -23.98 1.94
CA VAL A 163 -3.89 -22.52 1.92
C VAL A 163 -5.07 -22.10 1.03
N ALA A 164 -5.21 -22.71 -0.14
CA ALA A 164 -6.31 -22.41 -1.05
C ALA A 164 -7.70 -22.77 -0.47
N VAL A 165 -7.80 -23.90 0.23
CA VAL A 165 -9.03 -24.34 0.93
C VAL A 165 -9.35 -23.40 2.09
N LYS A 166 -8.34 -23.05 2.91
CA LYS A 166 -8.49 -22.10 4.02
C LYS A 166 -9.04 -20.76 3.53
N LYS A 167 -8.42 -20.15 2.52
CA LYS A 167 -8.88 -18.89 1.94
C LYS A 167 -10.32 -18.98 1.42
N ARG A 168 -10.68 -20.07 0.72
CA ARG A 168 -12.06 -20.28 0.26
C ARG A 168 -13.05 -20.41 1.41
N SER A 169 -12.65 -21.06 2.50
CA SER A 169 -13.48 -21.15 3.71
C SER A 169 -13.68 -19.79 4.35
N ASP A 170 -12.63 -18.99 4.44
CA ASP A 170 -12.68 -17.63 4.98
C ASP A 170 -13.55 -16.70 4.09
N ASP A 171 -13.45 -16.83 2.76
CA ASP A 171 -14.27 -16.09 1.81
C ASP A 171 -15.77 -16.45 1.94
N LYS A 172 -16.07 -17.75 2.13
CA LYS A 172 -17.44 -18.22 2.39
C LYS A 172 -17.97 -17.74 3.74
N ALA A 173 -17.14 -17.75 4.78
CA ALA A 173 -17.50 -17.27 6.11
C ALA A 173 -17.81 -15.77 6.08
N LEU A 174 -16.97 -14.97 5.40
CA LEU A 174 -17.21 -13.54 5.17
C LEU A 174 -18.52 -13.31 4.39
N ALA A 175 -18.77 -14.07 3.33
CA ALA A 175 -20.00 -13.98 2.54
C ALA A 175 -21.25 -14.39 3.35
N ALA A 176 -21.11 -15.28 4.33
CA ALA A 176 -22.16 -15.67 5.26
C ALA A 176 -22.35 -14.68 6.44
N GLY A 177 -21.65 -13.55 6.43
CA GLY A 177 -21.76 -12.50 7.45
C GLY A 177 -20.88 -12.70 8.69
N ALA A 178 -19.98 -13.68 8.70
CA ALA A 178 -19.02 -13.84 9.78
C ALA A 178 -17.98 -12.71 9.73
N GLN A 179 -17.90 -11.87 10.77
CA GLN A 179 -16.82 -10.91 10.92
C GLN A 179 -15.52 -11.66 11.22
N LYS A 180 -14.48 -11.44 10.39
CA LYS A 180 -13.12 -11.89 10.73
C LYS A 180 -12.73 -11.22 12.05
N PRO A 181 -12.33 -11.97 13.11
CA PRO A 181 -11.73 -11.34 14.27
C PRO A 181 -10.49 -10.61 13.78
N GLY A 182 -10.45 -9.29 14.01
CA GLY A 182 -9.29 -8.47 13.65
C GLY A 182 -8.01 -9.09 14.21
N LEU A 183 -6.86 -8.81 13.59
CA LEU A 183 -5.56 -9.37 13.99
C LEU A 183 -5.31 -9.32 15.51
N LEU A 184 -5.71 -8.23 16.16
CA LEU A 184 -5.65 -8.06 17.61
C LEU A 184 -6.64 -8.96 18.37
N ALA A 185 -7.87 -9.11 17.89
CA ALA A 185 -8.87 -10.01 18.46
C ALA A 185 -8.47 -11.48 18.30
N GLY A 186 -7.89 -11.86 17.16
CA GLY A 186 -7.39 -13.22 16.92
C GLY A 186 -6.16 -13.58 17.77
N VAL A 187 -5.32 -12.60 18.11
CA VAL A 187 -4.20 -12.77 19.06
C VAL A 187 -4.71 -12.86 20.49
N MET A 188 -5.64 -11.99 20.91
CA MET A 188 -6.24 -12.07 22.25
C MET A 188 -7.02 -13.37 22.47
N GLN A 189 -7.73 -13.86 21.45
CA GLN A 189 -8.49 -15.12 21.55
C GLN A 189 -7.59 -16.37 21.61
N ARG A 190 -6.35 -16.29 21.11
CA ARG A 190 -5.34 -17.35 21.27
C ARG A 190 -4.55 -17.28 22.57
N LEU A 191 -4.61 -16.14 23.27
CA LEU A 191 -3.91 -15.89 24.53
C LEU A 191 -4.85 -15.89 25.75
N ALA A 192 -6.15 -16.07 25.55
CA ALA A 192 -7.10 -16.32 26.63
C ALA A 192 -6.94 -17.79 27.12
N PRO A 193 -6.91 -18.02 28.45
CA PRO A 193 -6.72 -19.35 29.04
C PRO A 193 -7.88 -20.32 28.72
#